data_AF-A0A497JKT0-F1
#
_entry.id   AF-A0A497JKT0-F1
#
_cell.length_a   1.000
_cell.length_b   1.000
_cell.length_c   1.000
_cell.angle_alpha   90.00
_cell.angle_beta   90.00
_cell.angle_gamma   90.00
#
_symmetry.space_group_name_H-M   'P 1'
#
loop_
_entity.id
_entity.type
_entity.pdbx_description
1 polymer ?
#
loop_
_entity_poly.entity_id
_entity_poly.type
_entity_poly.pdbx_seq_one_letter_code
_entity_poly.pdbx_strand_id
1 'polypeptide(L)'
;MEIKPLTPNFSDSPLKEFVGLVKTYAQLDRRSKRRKYIMERIKELFTNSVDFEVFRVVPLNKKTFIFHNDEYCLIVYEKKVPSSRSWWREDDYMIVYQVVLVGVNDDGKLFANYLDPSVYGLDPNWDWVFKHIKTMLSYDEDYDGDYVFIREGRKIFRVQGDLVFAVRPIHIDLVRGLYRDRLIAELSARLCNSVVNFFADKVLKYFSDMRLSVSRIEVNLGGVRYRIRVNKLTFEDRERIKRRLEAYLEHVVNDVLDLYSDKLRFIKLSEGSAYYDRKFYVSFESEFGVGFEECVIEIRFDRVEVEKRVYEFVKEYYRDLVDEVVDGLDFVDYVYVRGNHIVKCRSLPHRVEVRFRNYITGNFDTVVVEIDRNRLYVKDNVLIEHDEHKPVVFRVLPFDDYIYEIDVRNTNIGERDQLIRNKIILKRLAK
;
A
#
# COMPACT_ATOMS: atom_id res chain seq x y z
N MET A 1 -52.49 -19.73 -36.83
CA MET A 1 -51.29 -20.60 -36.85
C MET A 1 -50.70 -20.59 -35.45
N GLU A 2 -51.06 -21.58 -34.64
CA GLU A 2 -50.53 -21.73 -33.27
C GLU A 2 -49.04 -22.05 -33.33
N ILE A 3 -48.23 -21.18 -32.75
CA ILE A 3 -46.81 -21.45 -32.53
C ILE A 3 -46.75 -22.46 -31.40
N LYS A 4 -46.72 -23.76 -31.72
CA LYS A 4 -46.36 -24.77 -30.72
C LYS A 4 -44.96 -24.44 -30.20
N PRO A 5 -44.77 -24.29 -28.88
CA PRO A 5 -43.43 -24.19 -28.32
C PRO A 5 -42.72 -25.52 -28.61
N LEU A 6 -41.67 -25.46 -29.43
CA LEU A 6 -40.61 -26.46 -29.36
C LEU A 6 -40.03 -26.33 -27.96
N THR A 7 -40.48 -27.17 -27.02
CA THR A 7 -39.75 -27.46 -25.79
C THR A 7 -38.41 -28.06 -26.23
N PRO A 8 -37.29 -27.34 -26.04
CA PRO A 8 -35.98 -27.95 -26.23
C PRO A 8 -35.89 -29.17 -25.30
N ASN A 9 -35.34 -30.29 -25.79
CA ASN A 9 -34.87 -31.35 -24.90
C ASN A 9 -33.77 -30.74 -24.03
N PHE A 10 -34.11 -30.38 -22.80
CA PHE A 10 -33.17 -29.81 -21.84
C PHE A 10 -32.33 -30.94 -21.25
N SER A 11 -31.01 -30.83 -21.41
CA SER A 11 -30.01 -31.71 -20.82
C SER A 11 -29.88 -31.50 -19.30
N ASP A 12 -29.32 -32.48 -18.59
CA ASP A 12 -29.07 -32.45 -17.13
C ASP A 12 -28.11 -31.35 -16.62
N SER A 13 -27.58 -30.48 -17.49
CA SER A 13 -26.67 -29.39 -17.12
C SER A 13 -27.24 -28.01 -17.50
N PRO A 14 -27.33 -27.05 -16.55
CA PRO A 14 -27.80 -25.69 -16.82
C PRO A 14 -26.90 -24.94 -17.80
N LEU A 15 -25.62 -25.31 -17.88
CA LEU A 15 -24.70 -24.75 -18.86
C LEU A 15 -25.01 -25.19 -20.29
N LYS A 16 -25.39 -26.46 -20.48
CA LYS A 16 -25.81 -26.98 -21.79
C LYS A 16 -27.13 -26.36 -22.24
N GLU A 17 -28.09 -26.20 -21.33
CA GLU A 17 -29.31 -25.43 -21.59
C GLU A 17 -28.97 -23.99 -22.02
N PHE A 18 -28.12 -23.31 -21.25
CA PHE A 18 -27.68 -21.95 -21.54
C PHE A 18 -27.03 -21.83 -22.92
N VAL A 19 -26.06 -22.69 -23.25
CA VAL A 19 -25.41 -22.68 -24.57
C VAL A 19 -26.42 -22.85 -25.70
N GLY A 20 -27.40 -23.75 -25.55
CA GLY A 20 -28.48 -23.94 -26.51
C GLY A 20 -29.35 -22.69 -26.69
N LEU A 21 -29.72 -22.05 -25.58
CA LEU A 21 -30.50 -20.81 -25.57
C LEU A 21 -29.73 -19.64 -26.21
N VAL A 22 -28.45 -19.46 -25.90
CA VAL A 22 -27.59 -18.42 -26.47
C VAL A 22 -27.40 -18.60 -27.98
N LYS A 23 -27.10 -19.83 -28.44
CA LYS A 23 -26.99 -20.14 -29.87
C LYS A 23 -28.29 -19.82 -30.61
N THR A 24 -29.42 -20.22 -30.03
CA THR A 24 -30.75 -19.92 -30.59
C THR A 24 -31.00 -18.41 -30.64
N TYR A 25 -30.73 -17.70 -29.54
CA TYR A 25 -30.92 -16.25 -29.46
C TYR A 25 -30.08 -15.48 -30.49
N ALA A 26 -28.82 -15.87 -30.69
CA ALA A 26 -27.89 -15.24 -31.64
C ALA A 26 -28.36 -15.35 -33.10
N GLN A 27 -29.15 -16.38 -33.42
CA GLN A 27 -29.69 -16.64 -34.76
C GLN A 27 -31.05 -15.96 -35.02
N LEU A 28 -31.78 -15.55 -33.98
CA LEU A 28 -33.10 -14.94 -34.14
C LEU A 28 -33.04 -13.51 -34.68
N ASP A 29 -34.00 -13.18 -35.55
CA ASP A 29 -34.24 -11.80 -35.99
C ASP A 29 -34.50 -10.88 -34.78
N ARG A 30 -33.94 -9.65 -34.83
CA ARG A 30 -34.03 -8.68 -33.72
C ARG A 30 -35.47 -8.34 -33.32
N ARG A 31 -36.44 -8.45 -34.24
CA ARG A 31 -37.86 -8.17 -34.00
C ARG A 31 -38.65 -9.38 -33.48
N SER A 32 -38.01 -10.53 -33.33
CA SER A 32 -38.68 -11.75 -32.87
C SER A 32 -39.15 -11.63 -31.42
N LYS A 33 -40.47 -11.78 -31.20
CA LYS A 33 -41.07 -11.87 -29.86
C LYS A 33 -40.45 -13.00 -29.01
N ARG A 34 -39.88 -14.02 -29.66
CA ARG A 34 -39.21 -15.16 -29.01
C ARG A 34 -37.90 -14.77 -28.31
N ARG A 35 -37.26 -13.66 -28.69
CA ARG A 35 -36.03 -13.16 -28.03
C ARG A 35 -36.27 -12.82 -26.56
N LYS A 36 -37.40 -12.19 -26.24
CA LYS A 36 -37.75 -11.84 -24.85
C LYS A 36 -37.87 -13.09 -23.99
N TYR A 37 -38.60 -14.09 -24.47
CA TYR A 37 -38.78 -15.36 -23.76
C TYR A 37 -37.45 -16.08 -23.49
N ILE A 38 -36.58 -16.18 -24.50
CA ILE A 38 -35.27 -16.82 -24.34
C ILE A 38 -34.41 -16.06 -23.33
N MET A 39 -34.44 -14.72 -23.34
CA MET A 39 -33.64 -13.92 -22.41
C MET A 39 -34.13 -14.04 -20.95
N GLU A 40 -35.44 -14.06 -20.72
CA GLU A 40 -35.98 -14.34 -19.39
C GLU A 40 -35.59 -15.75 -18.92
N ARG A 41 -35.65 -16.75 -19.81
CA ARG A 41 -35.22 -18.11 -19.46
C ARG A 41 -33.74 -18.18 -19.14
N ILE A 42 -32.88 -17.49 -19.90
CA ILE A 42 -31.45 -17.39 -19.60
C ILE A 42 -31.24 -16.77 -18.21
N LYS A 43 -31.98 -15.70 -17.88
CA LYS A 43 -31.89 -15.03 -16.58
C LYS A 43 -32.20 -15.95 -15.41
N GLU A 44 -33.18 -16.84 -15.55
CA GLU A 44 -33.54 -17.82 -14.51
C GLU A 44 -32.42 -18.82 -14.18
N LEU A 45 -31.51 -19.06 -15.13
CA LEU A 45 -30.37 -19.96 -14.93
C LEU A 45 -29.27 -19.33 -14.07
N PHE A 46 -29.24 -18.00 -13.90
CA PHE A 46 -28.20 -17.32 -13.12
C PHE A 46 -28.48 -17.31 -11.63
N THR A 47 -27.38 -17.30 -10.86
CA THR A 47 -27.36 -17.30 -9.39
C THR A 47 -28.02 -16.04 -8.84
N ASN A 48 -27.66 -14.88 -9.39
CA ASN A 48 -28.23 -13.58 -9.03
C ASN A 48 -28.38 -12.68 -10.26
N SER A 49 -29.07 -11.55 -10.10
CA SER A 49 -29.29 -10.60 -11.19
C SER A 49 -28.01 -9.93 -11.68
N VAL A 50 -27.00 -9.78 -10.84
CA VAL A 50 -25.73 -9.13 -11.22
C VAL A 50 -25.00 -9.98 -12.26
N ASP A 51 -24.84 -11.28 -12.02
CA ASP A 51 -24.22 -12.21 -12.97
C ASP A 51 -24.91 -12.19 -14.34
N PHE A 52 -26.25 -12.18 -14.34
CA PHE A 52 -27.00 -12.08 -15.58
C PHE A 52 -26.72 -10.74 -16.32
N GLU A 53 -26.64 -9.63 -15.59
CA GLU A 53 -26.34 -8.33 -16.17
C GLU A 53 -24.95 -8.28 -16.80
N VAL A 54 -23.93 -8.92 -16.20
CA VAL A 54 -22.59 -9.06 -16.79
C VAL A 54 -22.66 -9.74 -18.16
N PHE A 55 -23.32 -10.88 -18.21
CA PHE A 55 -23.53 -11.61 -19.45
C PHE A 55 -24.25 -10.75 -20.49
N ARG A 56 -25.27 -10.00 -20.08
CA ARG A 56 -26.10 -9.18 -20.96
C ARG A 56 -25.34 -8.03 -21.63
N VAL A 57 -24.18 -7.63 -21.10
CA VAL A 57 -23.33 -6.60 -21.73
C VAL A 57 -22.82 -7.04 -23.11
N VAL A 58 -22.70 -8.36 -23.35
CA VAL A 58 -22.23 -8.88 -24.64
C VAL A 58 -23.36 -8.96 -25.67
N PRO A 59 -23.22 -8.29 -26.83
CA PRO A 59 -24.19 -8.43 -27.91
C PRO A 59 -24.19 -9.85 -28.48
N LEU A 60 -25.31 -10.56 -28.34
CA LEU A 60 -25.51 -11.89 -28.91
C LEU A 60 -26.08 -11.79 -30.33
N ASN A 61 -25.24 -12.09 -31.32
CA ASN A 61 -25.59 -12.09 -32.74
C ASN A 61 -24.69 -13.07 -33.52
N LYS A 62 -24.78 -13.06 -34.86
CA LYS A 62 -24.02 -13.97 -35.72
C LYS A 62 -22.48 -13.82 -35.63
N LYS A 63 -21.98 -12.71 -35.09
CA LYS A 63 -20.54 -12.46 -34.84
C LYS A 63 -20.09 -12.90 -33.44
N THR A 64 -20.98 -13.50 -32.66
CA THR A 64 -20.67 -14.04 -31.35
C THR A 64 -20.14 -15.46 -31.52
N PHE A 65 -18.93 -15.70 -31.02
CA PHE A 65 -18.35 -17.03 -30.93
C PHE A 65 -18.62 -17.59 -29.54
N ILE A 66 -18.95 -18.89 -29.48
CA ILE A 66 -19.29 -19.58 -28.23
C ILE A 66 -18.40 -20.81 -28.15
N PHE A 67 -17.44 -20.79 -27.23
CA PHE A 67 -16.60 -21.93 -26.91
C PHE A 67 -17.10 -22.53 -25.60
N HIS A 68 -17.30 -23.83 -25.53
CA HIS A 68 -17.77 -24.45 -24.29
C HIS A 68 -17.25 -25.87 -24.14
N ASN A 69 -17.15 -26.31 -22.89
CA ASN A 69 -17.04 -27.71 -22.51
C ASN A 69 -18.17 -28.06 -21.53
N ASP A 70 -18.02 -29.13 -20.75
CA ASP A 70 -19.02 -29.53 -19.76
C ASP A 70 -19.04 -28.63 -18.50
N GLU A 71 -18.02 -27.79 -18.30
CA GLU A 71 -17.79 -27.04 -17.06
C GLU A 71 -17.96 -25.51 -17.23
N TYR A 72 -17.61 -24.96 -18.38
CA TYR A 72 -17.72 -23.53 -18.66
C TYR A 72 -18.02 -23.23 -20.14
N CYS A 73 -18.40 -21.98 -20.38
CA CYS A 73 -18.68 -21.40 -21.67
C CYS A 73 -18.01 -20.01 -21.77
N LEU A 74 -17.20 -19.79 -22.80
CA LEU A 74 -16.70 -18.48 -23.20
C LEU A 74 -17.58 -17.92 -24.32
N ILE A 75 -18.05 -16.70 -24.12
CA ILE A 75 -18.80 -15.92 -25.11
C ILE A 75 -17.91 -14.78 -25.57
N VAL A 76 -17.52 -14.83 -26.84
CA VAL A 76 -16.61 -13.88 -27.45
C VAL A 76 -17.37 -13.06 -28.48
N TYR A 77 -17.38 -11.75 -28.34
CA TYR A 77 -17.96 -10.84 -29.31
C TYR A 77 -16.89 -9.94 -29.90
N GLU A 78 -16.78 -9.99 -31.23
CA GLU A 78 -15.92 -9.12 -32.00
C GLU A 78 -16.56 -7.73 -32.15
N LYS A 79 -15.96 -6.73 -31.50
CA LYS A 79 -16.39 -5.33 -31.57
C LYS A 79 -15.40 -4.54 -32.41
N LYS A 80 -15.89 -3.94 -33.49
CA LYS A 80 -15.15 -2.91 -34.23
C LYS A 80 -15.25 -1.59 -33.48
N VAL A 81 -14.11 -1.00 -33.14
CA VAL A 81 -14.00 0.27 -32.42
C VAL A 81 -13.17 1.22 -33.28
N PRO A 82 -13.55 2.49 -33.45
CA PRO A 82 -12.74 3.44 -34.22
C PRO A 82 -11.32 3.52 -33.64
N SER A 83 -10.30 3.49 -34.50
CA SER A 83 -8.94 3.70 -34.00
C SER A 83 -8.83 5.15 -33.48
N SER A 84 -8.20 5.34 -32.32
CA SER A 84 -8.15 6.64 -31.63
C SER A 84 -7.49 7.77 -32.44
N ARG A 85 -6.89 7.45 -33.60
CA ARG A 85 -6.21 8.39 -34.48
C ARG A 85 -7.04 8.85 -35.69
N SER A 86 -8.20 8.26 -35.97
CA SER A 86 -8.90 8.48 -37.24
C SER A 86 -10.44 8.36 -37.13
N TRP A 87 -11.07 9.00 -36.15
CA TRP A 87 -12.52 8.95 -35.94
C TRP A 87 -13.38 9.43 -37.13
N TRP A 88 -12.77 10.03 -38.16
CA TRP A 88 -13.39 10.53 -39.39
C TRP A 88 -13.14 9.68 -40.65
N ARG A 89 -12.39 8.56 -40.56
CA ARG A 89 -12.19 7.63 -41.71
C ARG A 89 -13.05 6.38 -41.51
N GLU A 90 -13.97 6.12 -42.44
CA GLU A 90 -14.91 4.97 -42.37
C GLU A 90 -14.21 3.60 -42.34
N ASP A 91 -12.96 3.52 -42.80
CA ASP A 91 -12.21 2.27 -42.93
C ASP A 91 -11.19 2.00 -41.79
N ASP A 92 -11.03 2.91 -40.83
CA ASP A 92 -9.98 2.83 -39.80
C ASP A 92 -10.55 2.37 -38.44
N TYR A 93 -10.72 1.06 -38.29
CA TYR A 93 -11.22 0.43 -37.06
C TYR A 93 -10.22 -0.57 -36.48
N MET A 94 -10.12 -0.59 -35.16
CA MET A 94 -9.51 -1.68 -34.40
C MET A 94 -10.56 -2.73 -34.06
N ILE A 95 -10.18 -3.99 -34.17
CA ILE A 95 -10.98 -5.09 -33.64
C ILE A 95 -10.62 -5.26 -32.17
N VAL A 96 -11.63 -5.21 -31.31
CA VAL A 96 -11.51 -5.50 -29.87
C VAL A 96 -12.46 -6.63 -29.54
N TYR A 97 -12.01 -7.60 -28.76
CA TYR A 97 -12.83 -8.73 -28.32
C TYR A 97 -13.42 -8.45 -26.95
N GLN A 98 -14.75 -8.53 -26.83
CA GLN A 98 -15.41 -8.60 -25.54
C GLN A 98 -15.57 -10.07 -25.17
N VAL A 99 -14.98 -10.50 -24.06
CA VAL A 99 -15.02 -11.89 -23.63
C VAL A 99 -15.76 -12.00 -22.30
N VAL A 100 -16.77 -12.87 -22.25
CA VAL A 100 -17.46 -13.24 -21.01
C VAL A 100 -17.29 -14.73 -20.75
N LEU A 101 -16.83 -15.06 -19.55
CA LEU A 101 -16.82 -16.41 -19.00
C LEU A 101 -18.13 -16.69 -18.27
N VAL A 102 -18.81 -17.78 -18.62
CA VAL A 102 -20.00 -18.29 -17.93
C VAL A 102 -19.72 -19.70 -17.44
N GLY A 103 -20.15 -20.02 -16.23
CA GLY A 103 -20.11 -21.41 -15.76
C GLY A 103 -21.05 -21.68 -14.60
N VAL A 104 -21.05 -22.91 -14.09
CA VAL A 104 -21.93 -23.46 -13.04
C VAL A 104 -21.33 -23.39 -11.61
N ASN A 105 -22.07 -22.76 -10.68
CA ASN A 105 -21.80 -22.70 -9.24
C ASN A 105 -22.12 -23.99 -8.49
N ASP A 106 -21.71 -24.05 -7.22
CA ASP A 106 -22.01 -25.16 -6.31
C ASP A 106 -23.52 -25.37 -6.08
N ASP A 107 -24.31 -24.30 -6.19
CA ASP A 107 -25.77 -24.35 -6.12
C ASP A 107 -26.42 -24.84 -7.43
N GLY A 108 -25.61 -25.17 -8.44
CA GLY A 108 -26.06 -25.58 -9.76
C GLY A 108 -26.51 -24.43 -10.66
N LYS A 109 -26.40 -23.16 -10.24
CA LYS A 109 -26.78 -22.01 -11.08
C LYS A 109 -25.59 -21.41 -11.82
N LEU A 110 -25.86 -20.56 -12.80
CA LEU A 110 -24.84 -19.92 -13.60
C LEU A 110 -24.28 -18.65 -12.93
N PHE A 111 -23.02 -18.34 -13.23
CA PHE A 111 -22.42 -17.03 -13.02
C PHE A 111 -21.82 -16.50 -14.31
N ALA A 112 -21.52 -15.21 -14.39
CA ALA A 112 -20.79 -14.64 -15.52
C ALA A 112 -19.73 -13.63 -15.10
N ASN A 113 -18.65 -13.59 -15.87
CA ASN A 113 -17.48 -12.76 -15.63
C ASN A 113 -17.00 -12.08 -16.91
N TYR A 114 -16.77 -10.76 -16.88
CA TYR A 114 -16.13 -10.05 -17.98
C TYR A 114 -14.61 -10.22 -17.89
N LEU A 115 -13.96 -10.43 -19.03
CA LEU A 115 -12.51 -10.55 -19.10
C LEU A 115 -11.92 -9.39 -19.93
N ASP A 116 -10.88 -8.74 -19.41
CA ASP A 116 -10.31 -7.52 -19.99
C ASP A 116 -9.70 -7.75 -21.39
N PRO A 117 -10.17 -7.03 -22.43
CA PRO A 117 -9.68 -7.13 -23.80
C PRO A 117 -8.20 -6.80 -24.01
N SER A 118 -7.62 -5.95 -23.16
CA SER A 118 -6.25 -5.40 -23.31
C SER A 118 -5.16 -6.46 -23.17
N VAL A 119 -5.52 -7.62 -22.66
CA VAL A 119 -4.67 -8.81 -22.51
C VAL A 119 -4.47 -9.53 -23.86
N TYR A 120 -5.41 -9.42 -24.79
CA TYR A 120 -5.45 -10.27 -25.97
C TYR A 120 -4.69 -9.61 -27.12
N GLY A 121 -3.40 -9.93 -27.24
CA GLY A 121 -2.70 -9.79 -28.50
C GLY A 121 -3.46 -10.52 -29.62
N LEU A 122 -3.24 -10.12 -30.87
CA LEU A 122 -3.95 -10.58 -32.08
C LEU A 122 -3.83 -12.09 -32.41
N ASP A 123 -3.30 -12.91 -31.49
CA ASP A 123 -3.06 -14.33 -31.67
C ASP A 123 -3.98 -15.16 -30.74
N PRO A 124 -4.94 -15.93 -31.28
CA PRO A 124 -5.89 -16.73 -30.50
C PRO A 124 -5.25 -18.02 -29.94
N ASN A 125 -4.14 -17.89 -29.22
CA ASN A 125 -3.62 -18.97 -28.40
C ASN A 125 -4.39 -19.00 -27.07
N TRP A 126 -5.48 -19.77 -27.04
CA TRP A 126 -6.40 -19.84 -25.91
C TRP A 126 -5.75 -20.39 -24.62
N ASP A 127 -4.72 -21.24 -24.73
CA ASP A 127 -3.99 -21.75 -23.55
C ASP A 127 -3.26 -20.62 -22.82
N TRP A 128 -2.69 -19.66 -23.57
CA TRP A 128 -2.07 -18.47 -23.01
C TRP A 128 -3.11 -17.54 -22.37
N VAL A 129 -4.29 -17.41 -22.98
CA VAL A 129 -5.42 -16.64 -22.42
C VAL A 129 -5.86 -17.21 -21.07
N PHE A 130 -6.02 -18.53 -20.97
CA PHE A 130 -6.36 -19.18 -19.70
C PHE A 130 -5.27 -19.00 -18.65
N LYS A 131 -4.00 -19.16 -19.02
CA LYS A 131 -2.87 -18.92 -18.12
C LYS A 131 -2.83 -17.48 -17.61
N HIS A 132 -3.10 -16.51 -18.48
CA HIS A 132 -3.13 -15.09 -18.12
C HIS A 132 -4.31 -14.74 -17.22
N ILE A 133 -5.49 -15.33 -17.45
CA ILE A 133 -6.65 -15.20 -16.54
C ILE A 133 -6.28 -15.72 -15.15
N LYS A 134 -5.60 -16.88 -15.05
CA LYS A 134 -5.11 -17.39 -13.75
C LYS A 134 -4.21 -16.37 -13.05
N THR A 135 -3.27 -15.76 -13.78
CA THR A 135 -2.38 -14.71 -13.23
C THR A 135 -3.14 -13.46 -12.81
N MET A 136 -4.06 -12.92 -13.64
CA MET A 136 -4.83 -11.71 -13.28
C MET A 136 -5.72 -11.91 -12.06
N LEU A 137 -6.26 -13.11 -11.90
CA LEU A 137 -7.11 -13.47 -10.77
C LEU A 137 -6.32 -13.83 -9.51
N SER A 138 -4.98 -13.70 -9.54
CA SER A 138 -4.10 -14.03 -8.42
C SER A 138 -4.21 -15.50 -7.96
N TYR A 139 -4.37 -16.42 -8.91
CA TYR A 139 -4.33 -17.86 -8.68
C TYR A 139 -2.92 -18.40 -8.97
N ASP A 140 -2.03 -18.40 -7.97
CA ASP A 140 -0.86 -19.27 -8.04
C ASP A 140 -1.22 -20.67 -7.51
N GLU A 141 -1.87 -20.75 -6.34
CA GLU A 141 -2.34 -22.01 -5.74
C GLU A 141 -3.70 -21.85 -5.03
N ASP A 142 -4.55 -22.87 -5.15
CA ASP A 142 -5.81 -22.95 -4.41
C ASP A 142 -5.56 -23.44 -2.99
N TYR A 143 -6.03 -22.69 -2.00
CA TYR A 143 -6.09 -23.20 -0.63
C TYR A 143 -7.33 -24.09 -0.46
N ASP A 144 -7.10 -25.41 -0.38
CA ASP A 144 -8.12 -26.45 -0.20
C ASP A 144 -8.34 -26.85 1.27
N GLY A 145 -7.60 -26.23 2.20
CA GLY A 145 -7.68 -26.55 3.62
C GLY A 145 -6.54 -27.42 4.13
N ASP A 146 -5.68 -27.90 3.23
CA ASP A 146 -4.49 -28.66 3.59
C ASP A 146 -3.34 -27.77 4.04
N TYR A 147 -2.31 -28.39 4.60
CA TYR A 147 -1.12 -27.69 5.04
C TYR A 147 -0.35 -27.10 3.86
N VAL A 148 -0.18 -25.78 3.87
CA VAL A 148 0.68 -25.07 2.92
C VAL A 148 2.12 -25.19 3.37
N PHE A 149 2.95 -25.73 2.47
CA PHE A 149 4.40 -25.71 2.60
C PHE A 149 5.04 -24.96 1.44
N ILE A 150 5.80 -23.92 1.77
CA ILE A 150 6.57 -23.12 0.82
C ILE A 150 8.02 -23.16 1.28
N ARG A 151 8.89 -23.81 0.48
CA ARG A 151 10.33 -23.85 0.75
C ARG A 151 11.05 -22.58 0.28
N GLU A 152 10.65 -22.08 -0.89
CA GLU A 152 11.29 -20.94 -1.54
C GLU A 152 10.27 -20.15 -2.35
N GLY A 153 10.58 -18.88 -2.60
CA GLY A 153 9.77 -17.98 -3.41
C GLY A 153 8.53 -17.44 -2.69
N ARG A 154 7.73 -16.69 -3.46
CA ARG A 154 6.45 -16.15 -3.04
C ARG A 154 5.36 -16.91 -3.79
N LYS A 155 4.32 -17.32 -3.07
CA LYS A 155 3.11 -17.91 -3.64
C LYS A 155 1.88 -17.13 -3.25
N ILE A 156 0.91 -17.06 -4.13
CA ILE A 156 -0.34 -16.34 -3.90
C ILE A 156 -1.49 -17.34 -3.75
N PHE A 157 -2.12 -17.32 -2.58
CA PHE A 157 -3.25 -18.15 -2.22
C PHE A 157 -4.52 -17.32 -2.16
N ARG A 158 -5.55 -17.76 -2.87
CA ARG A 158 -6.90 -17.27 -2.64
C ARG A 158 -7.54 -18.08 -1.53
N VAL A 159 -7.76 -17.44 -0.38
CA VAL A 159 -8.13 -18.18 0.84
C VAL A 159 -9.64 -18.26 0.99
N GLN A 160 -10.34 -17.13 0.87
CA GLN A 160 -11.78 -17.04 1.07
C GLN A 160 -12.35 -15.82 0.33
N GLY A 161 -13.38 -16.01 -0.51
CA GLY A 161 -13.97 -14.88 -1.23
C GLY A 161 -12.97 -14.13 -2.12
N ASP A 162 -12.81 -12.83 -1.88
CA ASP A 162 -11.83 -11.92 -2.51
C ASP A 162 -10.51 -11.78 -1.72
N LEU A 163 -10.40 -12.45 -0.57
CA LEU A 163 -9.23 -12.41 0.29
C LEU A 163 -8.09 -13.25 -0.29
N VAL A 164 -6.96 -12.59 -0.50
CA VAL A 164 -5.75 -13.16 -1.08
C VAL A 164 -4.59 -12.99 -0.11
N PHE A 165 -3.90 -14.10 0.14
CA PHE A 165 -2.67 -14.14 0.91
C PHE A 165 -1.50 -14.36 -0.04
N ALA A 166 -0.60 -13.38 -0.11
CA ALA A 166 0.67 -13.61 -0.75
C ALA A 166 1.69 -14.00 0.32
N VAL A 167 2.15 -15.24 0.25
CA VAL A 167 2.88 -15.90 1.33
C VAL A 167 4.29 -16.24 0.86
N ARG A 168 5.28 -15.99 1.71
CA ARG A 168 6.64 -16.48 1.52
C ARG A 168 7.29 -16.86 2.85
N PRO A 169 8.19 -17.85 2.86
CA PRO A 169 9.02 -18.09 4.04
C PRO A 169 10.04 -16.95 4.19
N ILE A 170 10.34 -16.59 5.43
CA ILE A 170 11.38 -15.63 5.79
C ILE A 170 12.06 -16.06 7.09
N HIS A 171 13.40 -15.92 7.14
CA HIS A 171 14.16 -16.20 8.35
C HIS A 171 13.80 -15.19 9.44
N ILE A 172 13.61 -15.64 10.67
CA ILE A 172 13.16 -14.77 11.78
C ILE A 172 14.16 -13.62 12.04
N ASP A 173 15.45 -13.89 11.93
CA ASP A 173 16.49 -12.87 12.11
C ASP A 173 16.44 -11.75 11.07
N LEU A 174 15.95 -12.02 9.85
CA LEU A 174 15.75 -10.96 8.85
C LEU A 174 14.61 -10.02 9.27
N VAL A 175 13.55 -10.57 9.88
CA VAL A 175 12.44 -9.78 10.39
C VAL A 175 12.88 -8.99 11.63
N ARG A 176 13.61 -9.61 12.56
CA ARG A 176 14.23 -8.93 13.70
C ARG A 176 15.18 -7.81 13.26
N GLY A 177 15.99 -8.04 12.23
CA GLY A 177 16.82 -7.01 11.60
C GLY A 177 15.99 -5.82 11.09
N LEU A 178 14.82 -6.07 10.49
CA LEU A 178 13.90 -5.01 10.06
C LEU A 178 13.32 -4.20 11.24
N TYR A 179 12.99 -4.83 12.37
CA TYR A 179 12.62 -4.09 13.59
C TYR A 179 13.79 -3.27 14.13
N ARG A 180 14.99 -3.86 14.20
CA ARG A 180 16.23 -3.20 14.64
C ARG A 180 16.48 -1.93 13.83
N ASP A 181 16.49 -2.04 12.51
CA ASP A 181 16.76 -0.93 11.60
C ASP A 181 15.72 0.20 11.74
N ARG A 182 14.43 -0.15 11.85
CA ARG A 182 13.37 0.83 12.07
C ARG A 182 13.46 1.50 13.43
N LEU A 183 13.75 0.75 14.49
CA LEU A 183 13.89 1.29 15.82
C LEU A 183 15.08 2.27 15.91
N ILE A 184 16.21 1.92 15.31
CA ILE A 184 17.37 2.82 15.20
C ILE A 184 16.98 4.09 14.44
N ALA A 185 16.28 3.97 13.31
CA ALA A 185 15.85 5.13 12.53
C ALA A 185 14.92 6.06 13.33
N GLU A 186 13.91 5.51 14.02
CA GLU A 186 12.96 6.29 14.81
C GLU A 186 13.62 6.95 16.04
N LEU A 187 14.48 6.22 16.75
CA LEU A 187 15.29 6.78 17.83
C LEU A 187 16.20 7.91 17.32
N SER A 188 16.82 7.72 16.15
CA SER A 188 17.68 8.73 15.54
C SER A 188 16.90 9.98 15.18
N ALA A 189 15.74 9.84 14.51
CA ALA A 189 14.89 10.97 14.17
C ALA A 189 14.44 11.74 15.42
N ARG A 190 14.07 11.02 16.49
CA ARG A 190 13.67 11.63 17.76
C ARG A 190 14.82 12.38 18.43
N LEU A 191 16.03 11.83 18.42
CA LEU A 191 17.21 12.48 18.97
C LEU A 191 17.68 13.66 18.13
N CYS A 192 17.64 13.58 16.80
CA CYS A 192 17.93 14.71 15.91
C CYS A 192 17.03 15.90 16.24
N ASN A 193 15.71 15.67 16.35
CA ASN A 193 14.77 16.71 16.77
C ASN A 193 15.10 17.25 18.17
N SER A 194 15.55 16.39 19.07
CA SER A 194 15.94 16.80 20.42
C SER A 194 17.20 17.67 20.44
N VAL A 195 18.21 17.34 19.61
CA VAL A 195 19.42 18.15 19.43
C VAL A 195 19.08 19.54 18.93
N VAL A 196 18.27 19.63 17.87
CA VAL A 196 17.87 20.91 17.26
C VAL A 196 17.07 21.76 18.25
N ASN A 197 16.06 21.18 18.92
CA ASN A 197 15.29 21.91 19.92
C ASN A 197 16.13 22.34 21.12
N PHE A 198 17.01 21.45 21.60
CA PHE A 198 17.92 21.76 22.70
C PHE A 198 18.82 22.94 22.34
N PHE A 199 19.45 22.90 21.16
CA PHE A 199 20.26 24.01 20.66
C PHE A 199 19.44 25.30 20.55
N ALA A 200 18.21 25.19 20.01
CA ALA A 200 17.33 26.33 19.86
C ALA A 200 16.98 26.99 21.21
N ASP A 201 16.72 26.18 22.23
CA ASP A 201 16.37 26.65 23.58
C ASP A 201 17.57 27.34 24.24
N LYS A 202 18.79 26.84 24.01
CA LYS A 202 20.00 27.46 24.54
C LYS A 202 20.27 28.80 23.89
N VAL A 203 20.20 28.90 22.57
CA VAL A 203 20.39 30.17 21.86
C VAL A 203 19.35 31.22 22.31
N LEU A 204 18.08 30.83 22.47
CA LEU A 204 17.06 31.74 23.04
C LEU A 204 17.42 32.23 24.43
N LYS A 205 17.93 31.34 25.30
CA LYS A 205 18.36 31.72 26.64
C LYS A 205 19.47 32.79 26.58
N TYR A 206 20.49 32.60 25.74
CA TYR A 206 21.54 33.60 25.54
C TYR A 206 21.00 34.94 25.03
N PHE A 207 20.07 34.93 24.07
CA PHE A 207 19.43 36.17 23.63
C PHE A 207 18.62 36.86 24.73
N SER A 208 17.92 36.08 25.58
CA SER A 208 17.20 36.62 26.73
C SER A 208 18.16 37.23 27.75
N ASP A 209 19.31 36.60 28.01
CA ASP A 209 20.33 37.11 28.94
C ASP A 209 20.90 38.46 28.44
N MET A 210 20.89 38.69 27.12
CA MET A 210 21.22 39.97 26.50
C MET A 210 20.08 41.00 26.49
N ARG A 211 18.90 40.66 27.01
CA ARG A 211 17.68 41.50 26.96
C ARG A 211 17.21 41.79 25.53
N LEU A 212 17.50 40.90 24.57
CA LEU A 212 16.93 40.97 23.23
C LEU A 212 15.52 40.36 23.26
N SER A 213 14.53 41.10 22.77
CA SER A 213 13.17 40.57 22.60
C SER A 213 13.13 39.69 21.35
N VAL A 214 13.36 38.40 21.53
CA VAL A 214 13.43 37.40 20.46
C VAL A 214 12.25 36.45 20.53
N SER A 215 11.58 36.23 19.39
CA SER A 215 10.60 35.16 19.23
C SER A 215 11.11 34.11 18.26
N ARG A 216 10.99 32.84 18.62
CA ARG A 216 11.27 31.70 17.74
C ARG A 216 10.19 31.61 16.67
N ILE A 217 10.59 31.56 15.40
CA ILE A 217 9.67 31.46 14.25
C ILE A 217 9.54 30.00 13.82
N GLU A 218 10.67 29.31 13.68
CA GLU A 218 10.71 27.99 13.06
C GLU A 218 11.88 27.17 13.62
N VAL A 219 11.65 25.87 13.84
CA VAL A 219 12.66 24.89 14.23
C VAL A 219 12.48 23.65 13.37
N ASN A 220 13.51 23.28 12.60
CA ASN A 220 13.52 22.08 11.79
C ASN A 220 14.93 21.48 11.71
N LEU A 221 15.08 20.30 11.11
CA LEU A 221 16.37 19.62 11.01
C LEU A 221 17.42 20.35 10.16
N GLY A 222 17.00 21.27 9.29
CA GLY A 222 17.89 22.12 8.50
C GLY A 222 18.34 23.40 9.22
N GLY A 223 17.73 23.75 10.37
CA GLY A 223 18.08 24.96 11.10
C GLY A 223 17.03 25.49 12.05
N VAL A 224 17.37 26.63 12.66
CA VAL A 224 16.47 27.41 13.52
C VAL A 224 16.38 28.83 13.00
N ARG A 225 15.15 29.35 12.92
CA ARG A 225 14.88 30.73 12.55
C ARG A 225 14.29 31.51 13.73
N TYR A 226 14.92 32.63 14.05
CA TYR A 226 14.52 33.57 15.09
C TYR A 226 14.11 34.90 14.49
N ARG A 227 13.23 35.59 15.21
CA ARG A 227 12.81 36.96 14.93
C ARG A 227 13.23 37.87 16.06
N ILE A 228 13.84 38.99 15.74
CA ILE A 228 14.18 40.04 16.69
C ILE A 228 13.51 41.32 16.21
N ARG A 229 12.75 41.99 17.08
CA ARG A 229 12.25 43.34 16.79
C ARG A 229 13.33 44.37 17.03
N VAL A 230 13.58 45.21 16.03
CA VAL A 230 14.50 46.33 16.11
C VAL A 230 13.79 47.63 15.73
N ASN A 231 14.26 48.77 16.23
CA ASN A 231 13.79 50.07 15.74
C ASN A 231 14.16 50.21 14.26
N LYS A 232 13.49 51.10 13.52
CA LYS A 232 13.84 51.37 12.11
C LYS A 232 15.29 51.83 11.99
N LEU A 233 16.09 51.15 11.16
CA LEU A 233 17.54 51.38 11.04
C LEU A 233 17.91 52.00 9.69
N THR A 234 18.98 52.79 9.67
CA THR A 234 19.63 53.17 8.40
C THR A 234 20.36 51.95 7.81
N PHE A 235 20.72 52.01 6.52
CA PHE A 235 21.48 50.93 5.89
C PHE A 235 22.82 50.65 6.59
N GLU A 236 23.54 51.69 7.01
CA GLU A 236 24.81 51.56 7.73
C GLU A 236 24.61 50.93 9.12
N ASP A 237 23.53 51.29 9.81
CA ASP A 237 23.17 50.69 11.10
C ASP A 237 22.82 49.20 10.95
N ARG A 238 22.11 48.82 9.87
CA ARG A 238 21.79 47.41 9.56
C ARG A 238 23.05 46.58 9.37
N GLU A 239 23.99 47.05 8.54
CA GLU A 239 25.26 46.35 8.29
C GLU A 239 26.11 46.24 9.56
N ARG A 240 26.16 47.30 10.39
CA ARG A 240 26.86 47.29 11.67
C ARG A 240 26.25 46.31 12.66
N ILE A 241 24.92 46.28 12.78
CA ILE A 241 24.20 45.36 13.67
C ILE A 241 24.34 43.92 13.19
N LYS A 242 24.24 43.68 11.89
CA LYS A 242 24.46 42.37 11.27
C LYS A 242 25.83 41.79 11.65
N ARG A 243 26.93 42.51 11.43
CA ARG A 243 28.28 42.03 11.78
C ARG A 243 28.44 41.72 13.27
N ARG A 244 27.84 42.55 14.13
CA ARG A 244 27.87 42.33 15.58
C ARG A 244 27.08 41.09 15.98
N LEU A 245 25.92 40.88 15.37
CA LEU A 245 25.10 39.69 15.61
C LEU A 245 25.79 38.43 15.08
N GLU A 246 26.41 38.47 13.91
CA GLU A 246 27.16 37.34 13.34
C GLU A 246 28.35 36.93 14.24
N ALA A 247 29.19 37.90 14.65
CA ALA A 247 30.31 37.63 15.56
C ALA A 247 29.84 37.11 16.93
N TYR A 248 28.73 37.63 17.43
CA TYR A 248 28.14 37.17 18.68
C TYR A 248 27.55 35.77 18.57
N LEU A 249 26.81 35.48 17.49
CA LEU A 249 26.25 34.17 17.20
C LEU A 249 27.35 33.12 17.12
N GLU A 250 28.47 33.43 16.48
CA GLU A 250 29.62 32.54 16.44
C GLU A 250 30.10 32.17 17.86
N HIS A 251 30.19 33.15 18.77
CA HIS A 251 30.53 32.89 20.18
C HIS A 251 29.47 32.04 20.89
N VAL A 252 28.18 32.35 20.73
CA VAL A 252 27.09 31.61 21.38
C VAL A 252 27.04 30.16 20.89
N VAL A 253 27.21 29.93 19.59
CA VAL A 253 27.22 28.58 19.02
C VAL A 253 28.39 27.80 19.59
N ASN A 254 29.60 28.38 19.62
CA ASN A 254 30.78 27.73 20.19
C ASN A 254 30.59 27.43 21.68
N ASP A 255 30.09 28.38 22.47
CA ASP A 255 29.80 28.17 23.89
C ASP A 255 28.79 27.05 24.12
N VAL A 256 27.71 27.01 23.34
CA VAL A 256 26.70 25.94 23.45
C VAL A 256 27.31 24.58 23.08
N LEU A 257 28.17 24.53 22.06
CA LEU A 257 28.88 23.31 21.67
C LEU A 257 29.89 22.85 22.73
N ASP A 258 30.59 23.77 23.37
CA ASP A 258 31.60 23.48 24.38
C ASP A 258 30.96 23.08 25.72
N LEU A 259 29.99 23.86 26.18
CA LEU A 259 29.30 23.67 27.46
C LEU A 259 28.45 22.39 27.48
N TYR A 260 27.96 21.98 26.31
CA TYR A 260 27.23 20.73 26.14
C TYR A 260 28.03 19.71 25.34
N SER A 261 29.35 19.89 25.27
CA SER A 261 30.22 18.94 24.60
C SER A 261 29.99 17.54 25.15
N ASP A 262 29.71 17.35 26.43
CA ASP A 262 29.42 16.02 27.01
C ASP A 262 28.14 15.38 26.46
N LYS A 263 27.11 16.18 26.21
CA LYS A 263 25.82 15.74 25.68
C LYS A 263 25.80 15.67 24.14
N LEU A 264 26.70 16.39 23.49
CA LEU A 264 26.86 16.44 22.04
C LEU A 264 28.23 15.84 21.63
N ARG A 265 28.84 15.03 22.50
CA ARG A 265 30.24 14.55 22.38
C ARG A 265 30.38 13.59 21.21
N PHE A 266 29.33 12.86 20.89
CA PHE A 266 29.25 12.03 19.68
C PHE A 266 29.10 12.86 18.39
N ILE A 267 28.74 14.13 18.52
CA ILE A 267 28.78 15.13 17.44
C ILE A 267 30.17 15.83 17.41
N LYS A 268 31.13 15.49 18.29
CA LYS A 268 32.47 16.13 18.29
C LYS A 268 33.27 15.83 17.02
N LEU A 269 33.95 16.91 16.65
CA LEU A 269 34.67 17.20 15.43
C LEU A 269 35.88 16.29 15.27
N SER A 270 36.05 15.69 14.11
CA SER A 270 37.41 15.49 13.60
C SER A 270 37.98 16.90 13.33
N GLU A 271 39.19 17.16 13.81
CA GLU A 271 39.87 18.45 13.63
C GLU A 271 39.72 18.94 12.19
N GLY A 272 39.01 20.07 11.99
CA GLY A 272 38.85 20.71 10.67
C GLY A 272 37.52 20.55 9.93
N SER A 273 36.53 19.82 10.47
CA SER A 273 35.21 19.66 9.84
C SER A 273 34.16 20.65 10.38
N ALA A 274 33.83 21.70 9.62
CA ALA A 274 32.77 22.64 9.97
C ALA A 274 31.38 22.01 9.71
N TYR A 275 30.84 21.29 10.70
CA TYR A 275 29.52 20.62 10.61
C TYR A 275 28.31 21.53 10.76
N TYR A 276 28.55 22.70 11.33
CA TYR A 276 27.72 23.84 11.07
C TYR A 276 28.34 24.45 9.83
N ASP A 277 27.64 24.39 8.70
CA ASP A 277 27.85 25.44 7.73
C ASP A 277 27.59 26.72 8.54
N ARG A 278 28.65 27.44 8.94
CA ARG A 278 28.59 28.65 9.78
C ARG A 278 27.93 29.79 8.99
N LYS A 279 26.89 29.48 8.23
CA LYS A 279 26.07 30.37 7.47
C LYS A 279 24.93 30.77 8.37
N PHE A 280 25.27 31.74 9.21
CA PHE A 280 24.30 32.59 9.86
C PHE A 280 23.78 33.53 8.78
N TYR A 281 22.48 33.52 8.56
CA TYR A 281 21.85 34.53 7.72
C TYR A 281 21.13 35.50 8.62
N VAL A 282 21.60 36.74 8.62
CA VAL A 282 20.90 37.87 9.23
C VAL A 282 20.29 38.68 8.09
N SER A 283 18.96 38.71 8.05
CA SER A 283 18.19 39.49 7.08
C SER A 283 17.24 40.45 7.81
N PHE A 284 16.97 41.59 7.20
CA PHE A 284 16.01 42.56 7.72
C PHE A 284 14.76 42.54 6.83
N GLU A 285 13.60 42.28 7.43
CA GLU A 285 12.29 42.32 6.79
C GLU A 285 11.54 43.57 7.27
N SER A 286 11.08 44.41 6.34
CA SER A 286 10.32 45.62 6.67
C SER A 286 8.83 45.38 6.47
N GLU A 287 8.03 45.49 7.53
CA GLU A 287 6.58 45.65 7.38
C GLU A 287 6.27 47.10 6.99
N PHE A 288 5.53 47.30 5.90
CA PHE A 288 5.11 48.62 5.46
C PHE A 288 4.23 49.30 6.53
N GLY A 289 4.68 50.43 7.07
CA GLY A 289 3.84 51.35 7.84
C GLY A 289 4.03 51.38 9.37
N VAL A 290 4.98 50.61 9.93
CA VAL A 290 5.23 50.59 11.40
C VAL A 290 6.64 51.12 11.70
N GLY A 291 6.83 51.80 12.84
CA GLY A 291 8.12 52.39 13.28
C GLY A 291 9.22 51.38 13.68
N PHE A 292 9.06 50.11 13.30
CA PHE A 292 9.93 48.99 13.67
C PHE A 292 10.30 48.18 12.43
N GLU A 293 11.45 47.50 12.49
CA GLU A 293 11.90 46.51 11.50
C GLU A 293 12.05 45.15 12.17
N GLU A 294 11.85 44.07 11.40
CA GLU A 294 12.12 42.71 11.88
C GLU A 294 13.50 42.27 11.41
N CYS A 295 14.36 41.87 12.34
CA CYS A 295 15.62 41.21 12.06
C CYS A 295 15.41 39.70 12.21
N VAL A 296 15.56 38.97 11.11
CA VAL A 296 15.46 37.53 11.05
C VAL A 296 16.87 36.94 11.13
N ILE A 297 17.07 36.04 12.08
CA ILE A 297 18.31 35.27 12.24
C ILE A 297 18.02 33.83 11.89
N GLU A 298 18.71 33.30 10.89
CA GLU A 298 18.66 31.89 10.52
C GLU A 298 20.00 31.22 10.82
N ILE A 299 19.96 30.20 11.67
CA ILE A 299 21.10 29.33 11.97
C ILE A 299 20.86 28.02 11.25
N ARG A 300 21.70 27.67 10.28
CA ARG A 300 21.58 26.42 9.53
C ARG A 300 22.45 25.30 10.11
N PHE A 301 21.96 24.08 9.99
CA PHE A 301 22.69 22.86 10.32
C PHE A 301 22.96 22.07 9.05
N ASP A 302 24.11 21.40 8.97
CA ASP A 302 24.28 20.34 7.98
C ASP A 302 23.42 19.14 8.41
N ARG A 303 22.20 19.11 7.89
CA ARG A 303 21.20 18.10 8.23
C ARG A 303 21.73 16.68 8.02
N VAL A 304 22.38 16.42 6.89
CA VAL A 304 22.81 15.06 6.51
C VAL A 304 23.80 14.52 7.53
N GLU A 305 24.67 15.38 7.99
CA GLU A 305 25.74 15.01 8.87
C GLU A 305 25.33 14.95 10.34
N VAL A 306 24.41 15.81 10.77
CA VAL A 306 23.73 15.65 12.07
C VAL A 306 22.98 14.33 12.11
N GLU A 307 22.21 14.00 11.07
CA GLU A 307 21.49 12.72 10.96
C GLU A 307 22.44 11.53 11.02
N LYS A 308 23.53 11.55 10.25
CA LYS A 308 24.55 10.50 10.24
C LYS A 308 25.19 10.27 11.61
N ARG A 309 25.60 11.32 12.30
CA ARG A 309 26.26 11.22 13.62
C ARG A 309 25.31 10.76 14.71
N VAL A 310 24.07 11.26 14.71
CA VAL A 310 23.04 10.79 15.62
C VAL A 310 22.74 9.31 15.37
N TYR A 311 22.69 8.88 14.10
CA TYR A 311 22.47 7.49 13.73
C TYR A 311 23.57 6.55 14.25
N GLU A 312 24.85 6.92 14.07
CA GLU A 312 25.97 6.14 14.64
C GLU A 312 25.94 6.13 16.18
N PHE A 313 25.63 7.27 16.80
CA PHE A 313 25.44 7.33 18.26
C PHE A 313 24.32 6.41 18.73
N VAL A 314 23.19 6.34 18.02
CA VAL A 314 22.09 5.44 18.38
C VAL A 314 22.51 3.98 18.31
N LYS A 315 23.23 3.58 17.25
CA LYS A 315 23.76 2.23 17.07
C LYS A 315 24.71 1.78 18.16
N GLU A 316 25.42 2.71 18.78
CA GLU A 316 26.37 2.42 19.84
C GLU A 316 25.71 2.53 21.22
N TYR A 317 25.12 3.68 21.53
CA TYR A 317 24.62 4.01 22.86
C TYR A 317 23.31 3.30 23.22
N TYR A 318 22.40 3.14 22.25
CA TYR A 318 21.13 2.43 22.47
C TYR A 318 21.16 1.00 21.98
N ARG A 319 22.35 0.43 21.70
CA ARG A 319 22.48 -0.95 21.21
C ARG A 319 21.75 -1.93 22.13
N ASP A 320 22.07 -1.90 23.41
CA ASP A 320 21.50 -2.84 24.40
C ASP A 320 19.98 -2.70 24.50
N LEU A 321 19.46 -1.46 24.46
CA LEU A 321 18.01 -1.21 24.44
C LEU A 321 17.36 -1.78 23.17
N VAL A 322 17.98 -1.54 22.01
CA VAL A 322 17.47 -2.01 20.72
C VAL A 322 17.48 -3.53 20.67
N ASP A 323 18.57 -4.16 21.10
CA ASP A 323 18.71 -5.61 21.14
C ASP A 323 17.75 -6.23 22.16
N GLU A 324 17.61 -5.65 23.36
CA GLU A 324 16.62 -6.09 24.36
C GLU A 324 15.20 -6.07 23.78
N VAL A 325 14.81 -4.99 23.10
CA VAL A 325 13.47 -4.89 22.47
C VAL A 325 13.30 -5.92 21.37
N VAL A 326 14.30 -6.08 20.49
CA VAL A 326 14.24 -6.98 19.33
C VAL A 326 14.26 -8.44 19.73
N ASP A 327 15.08 -8.80 20.71
CA ASP A 327 15.18 -10.16 21.25
C ASP A 327 13.95 -10.51 22.10
N GLY A 328 13.35 -9.52 22.75
CA GLY A 328 12.09 -9.63 23.48
C GLY A 328 10.83 -9.69 22.60
N LEU A 329 10.96 -9.56 21.27
CA LEU A 329 9.81 -9.72 20.37
C LEU A 329 9.30 -11.17 20.40
N ASP A 330 8.03 -11.33 20.75
CA ASP A 330 7.33 -12.61 20.74
C ASP A 330 6.02 -12.53 19.93
N PHE A 331 5.48 -13.71 19.58
CA PHE A 331 4.24 -13.85 18.84
C PHE A 331 3.05 -13.58 19.75
N VAL A 332 2.32 -12.52 19.41
CA VAL A 332 1.11 -12.07 20.12
C VAL A 332 -0.14 -12.43 19.32
N ASP A 333 -1.25 -12.61 20.02
CA ASP A 333 -2.55 -12.76 19.37
C ASP A 333 -2.91 -11.45 18.65
N TYR A 334 -3.23 -11.57 17.36
CA TYR A 334 -3.50 -10.45 16.49
C TYR A 334 -4.80 -10.66 15.73
N VAL A 335 -5.61 -9.59 15.67
CA VAL A 335 -6.86 -9.55 14.92
C VAL A 335 -6.76 -8.44 13.89
N TYR A 336 -6.79 -8.84 12.62
CA TYR A 336 -6.75 -7.95 11.47
C TYR A 336 -8.09 -7.97 10.74
N VAL A 337 -8.63 -6.80 10.45
CA VAL A 337 -9.91 -6.67 9.73
C VAL A 337 -9.66 -6.13 8.33
N ARG A 338 -10.14 -6.85 7.32
CA ARG A 338 -10.00 -6.47 5.91
C ARG A 338 -11.32 -6.67 5.17
N GLY A 339 -11.99 -5.57 4.82
CA GLY A 339 -13.35 -5.63 4.29
C GLY A 339 -14.27 -6.36 5.28
N ASN A 340 -14.94 -7.42 4.83
CA ASN A 340 -15.80 -8.27 5.66
C ASN A 340 -15.07 -9.48 6.27
N HIS A 341 -13.75 -9.57 6.11
CA HIS A 341 -12.95 -10.64 6.67
C HIS A 341 -12.32 -10.24 8.00
N ILE A 342 -12.39 -11.13 8.99
CA ILE A 342 -11.65 -11.05 10.25
C ILE A 342 -10.56 -12.13 10.22
N VAL A 343 -9.30 -11.71 10.23
CA VAL A 343 -8.12 -12.57 10.20
C VAL A 343 -7.51 -12.60 11.61
N LYS A 344 -7.49 -13.78 12.24
CA LYS A 344 -6.95 -14.00 13.58
C LYS A 344 -5.73 -14.92 13.51
N CYS A 345 -4.63 -14.52 14.13
CA CYS A 345 -3.39 -15.29 14.11
C CYS A 345 -2.48 -14.94 15.27
N ARG A 346 -1.44 -15.75 15.48
CA ARG A 346 -0.28 -15.37 16.29
C ARG A 346 0.79 -14.79 15.37
N SER A 347 1.11 -13.50 15.54
CA SER A 347 2.05 -12.76 14.70
C SER A 347 3.04 -11.97 15.55
N LEU A 348 4.21 -11.67 14.99
CA LEU A 348 5.03 -10.59 15.53
C LEU A 348 4.24 -9.27 15.50
N PRO A 349 4.46 -8.37 16.48
CA PRO A 349 3.63 -7.19 16.68
C PRO A 349 3.82 -6.12 15.60
N HIS A 350 2.74 -5.73 14.93
CA HIS A 350 2.80 -4.64 13.93
C HIS A 350 3.21 -3.29 14.49
N ARG A 351 3.04 -3.07 15.80
CA ARG A 351 3.39 -1.83 16.46
C ARG A 351 4.15 -2.15 17.73
N VAL A 352 5.35 -1.59 17.84
CA VAL A 352 6.20 -1.69 19.03
C VAL A 352 6.39 -0.27 19.56
N GLU A 353 6.04 -0.06 20.83
CA GLU A 353 6.23 1.21 21.51
C GLU A 353 7.38 1.08 22.49
N VAL A 354 8.41 1.91 22.31
CA VAL A 354 9.63 1.87 23.13
C VAL A 354 9.77 3.18 23.87
N ARG A 355 9.75 3.08 25.20
CA ARG A 355 10.05 4.20 26.08
C ARG A 355 11.55 4.18 26.41
N PHE A 356 12.23 5.30 26.18
CA PHE A 356 13.67 5.41 26.39
C PHE A 356 14.01 6.70 27.11
N ARG A 357 15.18 6.73 27.76
CA ARG A 357 15.71 7.96 28.35
C ARG A 357 16.46 8.74 27.28
N ASN A 358 15.93 9.89 26.89
CA ASN A 358 16.55 10.76 25.91
C ASN A 358 17.85 11.37 26.47
N TYR A 359 18.98 10.99 25.87
CA TYR A 359 20.31 11.46 26.28
C TYR A 359 20.47 12.99 26.27
N ILE A 360 19.85 13.68 25.30
CA ILE A 360 19.98 15.12 25.12
C ILE A 360 19.21 15.86 26.23
N THR A 361 17.92 15.56 26.35
CA THR A 361 17.02 16.27 27.25
C THR A 361 17.10 15.75 28.68
N GLY A 362 17.47 14.49 28.87
CA GLY A 362 17.46 13.77 30.15
C GLY A 362 16.10 13.19 30.53
N ASN A 363 15.04 13.50 29.77
CA ASN A 363 13.67 13.07 30.02
C ASN A 363 13.39 11.69 29.42
N PHE A 364 12.27 11.08 29.79
CA PHE A 364 11.76 9.91 29.08
C PHE A 364 10.96 10.34 27.85
N ASP A 365 11.31 9.76 26.71
CA ASP A 365 10.59 9.89 25.44
C ASP A 365 10.07 8.52 25.00
N THR A 366 9.18 8.53 24.02
CA THR A 366 8.63 7.32 23.41
C THR A 366 8.84 7.38 21.89
N VAL A 367 9.26 6.26 21.30
CA VAL A 367 9.21 6.03 19.85
C VAL A 367 8.24 4.90 19.54
N VAL A 368 7.61 4.97 18.37
CA VAL A 368 6.68 3.96 17.90
C VAL A 368 7.20 3.42 16.57
N VAL A 369 7.47 2.12 16.53
CA VAL A 369 7.82 1.41 15.29
C VAL A 369 6.57 0.71 14.80
N GLU A 370 6.04 1.16 13.66
CA GLU A 370 4.98 0.44 12.94
C GLU A 370 5.57 -0.33 11.77
N ILE A 371 5.22 -1.61 11.62
CA ILE A 371 5.46 -2.43 10.44
C ILE A 371 4.21 -2.39 9.54
N ASP A 372 4.39 -2.61 8.23
CA ASP A 372 3.30 -2.60 7.23
C ASP A 372 2.04 -3.30 7.76
N ARG A 373 0.94 -2.55 7.87
CA ARG A 373 -0.32 -3.01 8.47
C ARG A 373 -0.95 -4.16 7.70
N ASN A 374 -0.59 -4.35 6.43
CA ASN A 374 -1.09 -5.46 5.62
C ASN A 374 -0.20 -6.71 5.69
N ARG A 375 0.93 -6.69 6.41
CA ARG A 375 1.87 -7.82 6.48
C ARG A 375 1.91 -8.47 7.84
N LEU A 376 1.45 -9.71 7.91
CA LEU A 376 1.54 -10.55 9.10
C LEU A 376 2.85 -11.35 9.06
N TYR A 377 3.50 -11.53 10.21
CA TYR A 377 4.67 -12.39 10.34
C TYR A 377 4.32 -13.53 11.30
N VAL A 378 3.83 -14.63 10.73
CA VAL A 378 3.16 -15.70 11.47
C VAL A 378 4.03 -16.95 11.54
N LYS A 379 3.97 -17.63 12.69
CA LYS A 379 4.57 -18.95 12.88
C LYS A 379 3.53 -20.08 12.81
N ASP A 380 2.29 -19.74 13.13
CA ASP A 380 1.20 -20.70 13.30
C ASP A 380 0.07 -20.45 12.29
N ASN A 381 -0.94 -21.32 12.32
CA ASN A 381 -2.14 -21.23 11.50
C ASN A 381 -2.84 -19.87 11.64
N VAL A 382 -3.46 -19.44 10.54
CA VAL A 382 -4.21 -18.19 10.46
C VAL A 382 -5.69 -18.53 10.30
N LEU A 383 -6.52 -18.12 11.25
CA LEU A 383 -7.97 -18.28 11.19
C LEU A 383 -8.57 -17.09 10.43
N ILE A 384 -9.51 -17.38 9.55
CA ILE A 384 -10.22 -16.39 8.75
C ILE A 384 -11.71 -16.61 8.96
N GLU A 385 -12.39 -15.55 9.37
CA GLU A 385 -13.83 -15.51 9.54
C GLU A 385 -14.44 -14.53 8.53
N HIS A 386 -15.59 -14.88 7.99
CA HIS A 386 -16.41 -14.06 7.11
C HIS A 386 -17.86 -14.35 7.44
N ASP A 387 -18.74 -13.36 7.35
CA ASP A 387 -20.15 -13.47 7.69
C ASP A 387 -20.93 -14.43 6.77
N GLU A 388 -20.66 -14.41 5.46
CA GLU A 388 -21.36 -15.23 4.47
C GLU A 388 -20.82 -16.67 4.33
N HIS A 389 -19.73 -17.02 5.01
CA HIS A 389 -18.98 -18.26 4.76
C HIS A 389 -18.52 -18.92 6.06
N LYS A 390 -18.35 -20.25 6.05
CA LYS A 390 -17.78 -20.93 7.21
C LYS A 390 -16.34 -20.48 7.45
N PRO A 391 -15.86 -20.42 8.71
CA PRO A 391 -14.48 -20.07 9.01
C PRO A 391 -13.49 -20.97 8.26
N VAL A 392 -12.44 -20.38 7.72
CA VAL A 392 -11.34 -21.07 7.05
C VAL A 392 -10.09 -20.93 7.90
N VAL A 393 -9.41 -22.04 8.15
CA VAL A 393 -8.09 -22.03 8.79
C VAL A 393 -7.05 -22.19 7.70
N PHE A 394 -6.26 -21.15 7.44
CA PHE A 394 -5.07 -21.22 6.60
C PHE A 394 -3.93 -21.88 7.39
N ARG A 395 -3.63 -23.12 7.03
CA ARG A 395 -2.70 -23.99 7.75
C ARG A 395 -1.32 -23.82 7.15
N VAL A 396 -0.38 -23.41 7.98
CA VAL A 396 1.03 -23.31 7.61
C VAL A 396 1.81 -24.38 8.35
N LEU A 397 2.76 -25.02 7.67
CA LEU A 397 3.66 -25.95 8.35
C LEU A 397 4.75 -25.16 9.07
N PRO A 398 4.98 -25.37 10.38
CA PRO A 398 6.10 -24.75 11.05
C PRO A 398 7.42 -25.32 10.51
N PHE A 399 8.41 -24.44 10.33
CA PHE A 399 9.81 -24.75 10.01
C PHE A 399 10.70 -23.99 11.00
N ASP A 400 11.87 -24.53 11.34
CA ASP A 400 12.70 -24.08 12.48
C ASP A 400 12.90 -22.55 12.58
N ASP A 401 13.99 -22.00 12.07
CA ASP A 401 14.30 -20.56 12.20
C ASP A 401 13.53 -19.67 11.19
N TYR A 402 12.42 -20.20 10.65
CA TYR A 402 11.63 -19.57 9.59
C TYR A 402 10.19 -19.31 10.03
N ILE A 403 9.65 -18.21 9.53
CA ILE A 403 8.24 -17.83 9.67
C ILE A 403 7.67 -17.47 8.31
N TYR A 404 6.36 -17.28 8.25
CA TYR A 404 5.69 -16.82 7.04
C TYR A 404 5.43 -15.33 7.10
N GLU A 405 5.93 -14.60 6.10
CA GLU A 405 5.42 -13.28 5.77
C GLU A 405 4.16 -13.47 4.92
N ILE A 406 3.02 -13.02 5.44
CA ILE A 406 1.72 -13.04 4.76
C ILE A 406 1.30 -11.60 4.48
N ASP A 407 1.31 -11.24 3.20
CA ASP A 407 0.75 -9.99 2.72
C ASP A 407 -0.74 -10.19 2.40
N VAL A 408 -1.59 -9.61 3.25
CA VAL A 408 -3.04 -9.73 3.20
C VAL A 408 -3.62 -8.66 2.30
N ARG A 409 -4.21 -9.09 1.20
CA ARG A 409 -4.78 -8.22 0.17
C ARG A 409 -6.20 -8.65 -0.15
N ASN A 410 -6.97 -7.70 -0.67
CA ASN A 410 -8.13 -8.07 -1.47
C ASN A 410 -7.64 -8.14 -2.91
N THR A 411 -8.26 -8.98 -3.73
CA THR A 411 -8.10 -8.84 -5.17
C THR A 411 -8.40 -7.40 -5.57
N ASN A 412 -7.51 -6.75 -6.33
CA ASN A 412 -7.63 -5.36 -6.84
C ASN A 412 -8.71 -5.22 -7.92
N ILE A 413 -9.82 -5.90 -7.68
CA ILE A 413 -10.99 -6.00 -8.52
C ILE A 413 -11.92 -4.94 -7.94
N GLY A 414 -11.86 -3.73 -8.50
CA GLY A 414 -12.52 -2.53 -7.96
C GLY A 414 -14.04 -2.68 -7.82
N GLU A 415 -14.72 -1.65 -7.29
CA GLU A 415 -16.18 -1.65 -7.10
C GLU A 415 -17.00 -1.92 -8.39
N ARG A 416 -16.40 -1.75 -9.58
CA ARG A 416 -17.01 -2.11 -10.87
C ARG A 416 -16.86 -3.58 -11.27
N ASP A 417 -16.14 -4.34 -10.47
CA ASP A 417 -15.45 -5.55 -10.86
C ASP A 417 -15.82 -6.72 -9.92
N GLN A 418 -16.81 -6.52 -9.04
CA GLN A 418 -17.45 -7.46 -8.08
C GLN A 418 -17.91 -8.82 -8.67
N LEU A 419 -17.60 -9.10 -9.93
CA LEU A 419 -18.13 -10.16 -10.77
C LEU A 419 -17.32 -11.45 -10.64
N ILE A 420 -16.04 -11.39 -10.21
CA ILE A 420 -15.21 -12.60 -10.09
C ILE A 420 -15.45 -13.30 -8.75
N ARG A 421 -16.70 -13.65 -8.54
CA ARG A 421 -17.15 -14.69 -7.62
C ARG A 421 -16.93 -16.03 -8.33
N ASN A 422 -16.57 -17.06 -7.55
CA ASN A 422 -16.59 -18.51 -7.87
C ASN A 422 -15.23 -19.20 -8.01
N LYS A 423 -14.77 -19.67 -6.85
CA LYS A 423 -13.61 -20.53 -6.56
C LYS A 423 -13.64 -21.87 -7.34
N ILE A 424 -14.82 -22.45 -7.59
CA ILE A 424 -14.94 -23.83 -8.10
C ILE A 424 -14.64 -23.98 -9.59
N ILE A 425 -15.07 -23.05 -10.44
CA ILE A 425 -14.78 -23.16 -11.89
C ILE A 425 -13.40 -22.68 -12.22
N LEU A 426 -12.88 -21.67 -11.52
CA LEU A 426 -11.49 -21.26 -11.67
C LEU A 426 -10.54 -22.41 -11.26
N LYS A 427 -10.89 -23.17 -10.21
CA LYS A 427 -10.22 -24.43 -9.83
C LYS A 427 -10.30 -25.54 -10.88
N ARG A 428 -11.40 -25.63 -11.64
CA ARG A 428 -11.59 -26.63 -12.70
C ARG A 428 -10.92 -26.24 -14.02
N LEU A 429 -10.99 -24.96 -14.39
CA LEU A 429 -10.19 -24.31 -15.44
C LEU A 429 -8.68 -24.32 -15.16
N ALA A 430 -8.30 -24.53 -13.90
CA ALA A 430 -6.91 -24.59 -13.46
C ALA A 430 -6.19 -25.90 -13.84
N LYS A 431 -6.93 -27.00 -13.94
CA LYS A 431 -6.45 -28.31 -14.41
C LYS A 431 -6.43 -28.37 -15.92
#